data_AF-A0A177Q7Z8-F1
#
_entry.id   AF-A0A177Q7Z8-F1
#
_cell.length_a   1.000
_cell.length_b   1.000
_cell.length_c   1.000
_cell.angle_alpha   90.00
_cell.angle_beta   90.00
_cell.angle_gamma   90.00
#
_symmetry.space_group_name_H-M   'P 1'
#
loop_
_entity.id
_entity.type
_entity.pdbx_description
1 polymer ?
#
loop_
_entity_poly.entity_id
_entity_poly.type
_entity_poly.pdbx_seq_one_letter_code
_entity_poly.pdbx_strand_id
1 'polypeptide(L)'
;MLMKRESDVLVVQYPRGCTAIVWFDPVAGSITTSHAGLRATLRRGIRSWEGCLVLPHNGHAFLAAVYDHLFLNGYAVQWMQVTAVLEVNNRYRV
;
A
#
# COMPACT_ATOMS: atom_id res chain seq x y z
N MET A 1 -7.13 -7.47 21.71
CA MET A 1 -7.82 -6.15 21.70
C MET A 1 -8.02 -5.78 20.25
N LEU A 2 -9.25 -5.49 19.82
CA LEU A 2 -9.54 -5.12 18.43
C LEU A 2 -9.32 -3.61 18.28
N MET A 3 -8.29 -3.20 17.55
CA MET A 3 -8.11 -1.80 17.18
C MET A 3 -8.74 -1.59 15.81
N LYS A 4 -9.78 -0.75 15.76
CA LYS A 4 -10.28 -0.22 14.49
C LYS A 4 -9.42 0.97 14.11
N ARG A 5 -8.70 0.88 12.99
CA ARG A 5 -8.00 2.00 12.39
C ARG A 5 -8.52 2.21 10.99
N GLU A 6 -8.79 3.46 10.65
CA GLU A 6 -8.96 3.84 9.26
C GLU A 6 -7.59 3.75 8.59
N SER A 7 -7.56 3.15 7.41
CA SER A 7 -6.33 2.94 6.65
C SER A 7 -6.63 3.17 5.18
N ASP A 8 -5.77 3.97 4.55
CA ASP A 8 -5.85 4.18 3.11
C ASP A 8 -5.28 2.99 2.37
N VAL A 9 -6.00 2.59 1.34
CA VAL A 9 -5.71 1.43 0.52
C VAL A 9 -5.86 1.81 -0.94
N LEU A 10 -4.89 1.40 -1.75
CA LEU A 10 -4.98 1.44 -3.20
C LEU A 10 -5.43 0.08 -3.72
N VAL A 11 -6.51 0.08 -4.48
CA VAL A 11 -6.94 -1.08 -5.25
C VAL A 11 -6.49 -0.88 -6.68
N VAL A 12 -5.64 -1.78 -7.16
CA VAL A 12 -5.01 -1.72 -8.49
C VAL A 12 -5.55 -2.88 -9.32
N GLN A 13 -6.22 -2.57 -10.42
CA GLN A 13 -6.70 -3.57 -11.37
C GLN A 13 -5.67 -3.76 -12.49
N TYR A 14 -5.20 -4.98 -12.64
CA TYR A 14 -4.32 -5.36 -13.73
C TYR A 14 -5.13 -5.69 -15.00
N PRO A 15 -4.56 -5.47 -16.19
CA PRO A 15 -5.24 -5.75 -17.47
C PRO A 15 -5.73 -7.20 -17.63
N ARG A 16 -5.14 -8.15 -16.90
CA ARG A 16 -5.51 -9.57 -16.94
C ARG A 16 -6.59 -9.95 -15.91
N GLY A 17 -7.28 -8.97 -15.32
CA GLY A 17 -8.34 -9.19 -14.33
C GLY A 17 -7.85 -9.49 -12.91
N CYS A 18 -6.55 -9.43 -12.65
CA CYS A 18 -6.02 -9.57 -11.29
C CYS A 18 -6.16 -8.25 -10.52
N THR A 19 -6.54 -8.31 -9.25
CA THR A 19 -6.59 -7.15 -8.37
C THR A 19 -5.48 -7.22 -7.34
N ALA A 20 -4.63 -6.19 -7.28
CA ALA A 20 -3.69 -6.00 -6.19
C ALA A 20 -4.18 -4.93 -5.25
N ILE A 21 -3.88 -5.12 -3.97
CA ILE A 21 -4.17 -4.17 -2.92
C ILE A 21 -2.82 -3.66 -2.42
N VAL A 22 -2.67 -2.36 -2.22
CA VAL A 22 -1.48 -1.73 -1.62
C VAL A 22 -1.94 -0.87 -0.46
N TRP A 23 -1.30 -1.00 0.69
CA TRP A 23 -1.62 -0.20 1.86
C TRP A 23 -0.38 0.08 2.69
N PHE A 24 -0.45 1.15 3.47
CA PHE A 24 0.57 1.42 4.47
C PHE A 24 0.22 0.70 5.77
N ASP A 25 1.15 -0.11 6.27
CA ASP A 25 1.07 -0.68 7.61
C ASP A 25 1.80 0.27 8.58
N PRO A 26 1.07 1.03 9.42
CA PRO A 26 1.67 1.96 10.36
C PRO A 26 2.38 1.26 11.52
N VAL A 27 2.07 -0.02 11.79
CA VAL A 27 2.75 -0.79 12.85
C VAL A 27 4.12 -1.24 12.36
N ALA A 28 4.19 -1.75 11.12
CA ALA A 28 5.45 -2.13 10.50
C ALA A 28 6.23 -0.93 9.92
N GLY A 29 5.61 0.24 9.84
CA GLY A 29 6.19 1.42 9.18
C GLY A 29 6.52 1.16 7.70
N SER A 30 5.74 0.30 7.03
CA SER A 30 6.08 -0.22 5.71
C SER A 30 4.87 -0.40 4.81
N ILE A 31 5.11 -0.40 3.50
CA ILE A 31 4.08 -0.60 2.50
C ILE A 31 3.92 -2.09 2.24
N THR A 32 2.69 -2.57 2.33
CA THR A 32 2.32 -3.95 2.09
C THR A 32 1.47 -4.05 0.83
N THR A 33 1.58 -5.17 0.13
CA THR A 33 0.75 -5.46 -1.04
C THR A 33 0.40 -6.94 -1.15
N SER A 34 -0.79 -7.23 -1.67
CA SER A 34 -1.23 -8.60 -1.96
C SER A 34 -0.56 -9.22 -3.19
N HIS A 35 0.17 -8.44 -4.00
CA HIS A 35 0.78 -8.90 -5.25
C HIS A 35 2.32 -8.90 -5.20
N ALA A 36 2.93 -10.08 -5.33
CA ALA A 36 4.37 -10.27 -5.17
C ALA A 36 5.22 -9.45 -6.15
N GLY A 37 4.79 -9.33 -7.40
CA GLY A 37 5.49 -8.55 -8.42
C GLY A 37 5.52 -7.05 -8.08
N LEU A 38 4.43 -6.53 -7.52
CA LEU A 38 4.35 -5.13 -7.11
C LEU A 38 5.23 -4.88 -5.89
N ARG A 39 5.30 -5.84 -4.95
CA ARG A 39 6.13 -5.74 -3.74
C ARG A 39 7.60 -5.47 -4.06
N ALA A 40 8.16 -6.12 -5.07
CA ALA A 40 9.55 -5.94 -5.47
C ALA A 40 9.82 -4.51 -5.98
N THR A 41 8.89 -3.95 -6.75
CA THR A 41 8.96 -2.57 -7.25
C THR A 41 8.83 -1.57 -6.10
N LEU A 42 7.82 -1.74 -5.25
CA LEU A 42 7.56 -0.82 -4.13
C LEU A 42 8.74 -0.73 -3.15
N ARG A 43 9.42 -1.85 -2.88
CA ARG A 43 10.60 -1.87 -2.00
C ARG A 43 11.75 -0.96 -2.46
N ARG A 44 11.86 -0.68 -3.77
CA ARG A 44 12.94 0.15 -4.33
C ARG A 44 12.63 1.64 -4.28
N GLY A 45 11.41 2.02 -3.89
CA GLY A 45 10.92 3.37 -4.03
C GLY A 45 10.27 3.62 -5.39
N ILE A 46 9.55 4.73 -5.49
CA ILE A 46 8.86 5.18 -6.71
C ILE A 46 9.28 6.61 -7.00
N ARG A 47 9.43 6.95 -8.28
CA ARG A 47 9.59 8.34 -8.69
C ARG A 47 8.25 9.04 -8.67
N SER A 48 8.17 10.16 -7.95
CA SER A 48 7.03 11.07 -8.04
C SER A 48 6.92 11.65 -9.45
N TRP A 49 5.80 12.31 -9.73
CA TRP A 49 5.60 13.03 -10.99
C TRP A 49 6.67 14.11 -11.24
N GLU A 50 7.29 14.66 -10.19
CA GLU A 50 8.40 15.62 -10.23
C GLU A 50 9.77 14.94 -10.49
N GLY A 51 9.82 13.61 -10.54
CA GLY A 51 11.04 12.82 -10.71
C GLY A 51 11.80 12.51 -9.41
N CYS A 52 11.32 12.99 -8.26
CA CYS A 52 11.93 12.72 -6.96
C CYS A 52 11.70 11.27 -6.51
N LEU A 53 12.72 10.62 -5.96
CA LEU A 53 12.56 9.27 -5.40
C LEU A 53 11.85 9.34 -4.05
N VAL A 54 10.65 8.78 -3.97
CA VAL A 54 9.89 8.62 -2.73
C VAL A 54 10.10 7.20 -2.22
N LEU A 55 10.44 7.07 -0.94
CA LEU A 55 10.76 5.78 -0.31
C LEU A 55 9.60 5.28 0.56
N PRO A 56 9.45 3.95 0.77
CA PRO A 56 8.32 3.37 1.50
C PRO A 56 8.15 3.89 2.94
N HIS A 57 9.24 4.32 3.59
CA HIS A 57 9.19 4.88 4.95
C HIS A 57 8.48 6.23 5.03
N ASN A 58 8.23 6.89 3.89
CA ASN A 58 7.44 8.13 3.82
C ASN A 58 5.92 7.88 3.96
N GLY A 59 5.49 6.63 4.15
CA GLY A 59 4.13 6.26 4.51
C GLY A 59 3.08 6.73 3.50
N HIS A 60 2.13 7.56 3.95
CA HIS A 60 1.06 8.08 3.10
C HIS A 60 1.57 8.85 1.88
N ALA A 61 2.66 9.62 2.01
CA ALA A 61 3.24 10.33 0.87
C ALA A 61 3.76 9.35 -0.19
N PHE A 62 4.29 8.20 0.24
CA PHE A 62 4.65 7.13 -0.68
C PHE A 62 3.41 6.48 -1.31
N LEU A 63 2.34 6.26 -0.55
CA LEU A 63 1.09 5.71 -1.10
C LEU A 63 0.50 6.63 -2.19
N ALA A 64 0.50 7.95 -1.98
CA ALA A 64 0.13 8.92 -3.01
C ALA A 64 1.03 8.82 -4.26
N ALA A 65 2.35 8.74 -4.09
CA ALA A 65 3.27 8.56 -5.21
C ALA A 65 3.04 7.23 -5.97
N VAL A 66 2.67 6.15 -5.27
CA VAL A 66 2.28 4.87 -5.89
C VAL A 66 1.03 5.03 -6.74
N TYR A 67 0.02 5.75 -6.23
CA TYR A 67 -1.20 6.04 -6.96
C TYR A 67 -0.88 6.76 -8.28
N ASP A 68 -0.16 7.87 -8.21
CA ASP A 68 0.22 8.67 -9.38
C ASP A 68 0.99 7.84 -10.40
N HIS A 69 2.00 7.09 -9.93
CA HIS A 69 2.83 6.28 -10.81
C HIS A 69 2.04 5.21 -11.55
N LEU A 70 1.13 4.51 -10.86
CA LEU A 70 0.31 3.47 -11.49
C LEU A 70 -0.75 4.08 -12.41
N PHE A 71 -1.40 5.16 -12.00
CA PHE A 71 -2.38 5.86 -12.82
C PHE A 71 -1.77 6.39 -14.12
N LEU A 72 -0.62 7.05 -14.05
CA LEU A 72 0.10 7.58 -15.22
C LEU A 72 0.60 6.47 -16.16
N ASN A 73 0.85 5.26 -15.64
CA ASN A 73 1.21 4.09 -16.44
C ASN A 73 -0.01 3.32 -16.99
N GLY A 74 -1.22 3.88 -16.86
CA GLY A 74 -2.44 3.32 -17.46
C GLY A 74 -3.11 2.20 -16.65
N TYR A 75 -2.72 2.00 -15.39
CA TYR A 75 -3.45 1.09 -14.50
C TYR A 75 -4.73 1.74 -13.99
N ALA A 76 -5.80 0.96 -13.87
CA ALA A 76 -6.99 1.38 -13.16
C ALA A 76 -6.73 1.26 -11.65
N VAL A 77 -6.60 2.42 -10.98
CA VAL A 77 -6.32 2.52 -9.55
C VAL A 77 -7.46 3.22 -8.85
N GLN A 78 -7.87 2.71 -7.70
CA GLN A 78 -8.88 3.31 -6.84
C GLN A 78 -8.30 3.55 -5.46
N TRP A 79 -8.45 4.77 -4.95
CA TRP A 79 -8.17 5.10 -3.56
C TRP A 79 -9.39 4.74 -2.71
N MET A 80 -9.19 3.94 -1.67
CA MET A 80 -10.26 3.54 -0.75
C MET A 80 -9.80 3.70 0.69
N GLN A 81 -10.67 4.29 1.52
CA GLN A 81 -10.50 4.30 2.96
C GLN A 81 -11.18 3.05 3.53
N VAL A 82 -10.42 2.22 4.21
CA VAL A 82 -10.91 0.96 4.78
C VAL A 82 -10.77 1.01 6.29
N THR A 83 -11.82 0.58 7.00
CA THR A 83 -11.69 0.31 8.44
C THR A 83 -10.98 -1.02 8.61
N ALA A 84 -9.66 -0.97 8.80
CA ALA A 84 -8.88 -2.15 9.12
C ALA A 84 -9.17 -2.57 10.57
N VAL A 85 -9.61 -3.82 10.72
CA VAL A 85 -9.77 -4.46 12.02
C VAL A 85 -8.47 -5.19 12.30
N LEU A 86 -7.59 -4.59 13.11
CA LEU A 86 -6.38 -5.23 13.59
C LEU A 86 -6.75 -6.10 14.81
N GLU A 87 -6.84 -7.41 14.59
CA GLU A 87 -6.96 -8.38 15.68
C GLU A 87 -5.57 -8.70 16.24
N VAL A 88 -5.22 -8.03 17.34
CA VAL A 88 -3.99 -8.35 18.08
C VAL A 88 -4.27 -9.54 19.00
N ASN A 89 -3.76 -10.72 18.60
CA ASN A 89 -3.84 -11.94 19.40
C ASN A 89 -2.60 -12.05 20.31
N ASN A 90 -2.70 -11.51 21.53
CA ASN A 90 -1.64 -11.50 22.55
C ASN A 90 -1.40 -12.88 23.21
N ARG A 91 -1.49 -13.98 22.46
CA ARG A 91 -1.16 -15.32 22.97
C ARG A 91 0.33 -15.60 22.77
N TYR A 92 1.18 -14.90 23.49
CA TYR A 92 2.50 -15.42 23.81
C TYR A 92 2.31 -16.44 24.94
N ARG A 93 2.37 -17.74 24.58
CA ARG A 93 2.56 -18.81 25.57
C ARG A 93 4.01 -18.72 26.04
N VAL A 94 4.20 -18.28 27.29
CA VAL A 94 5.44 -18.51 28.06
C VAL A 94 5.47 -19.98 28.47
#